data_AF-K8MZD0-F1
#
_entry.id   AF-K8MZD0-F1
#
_cell.length_a   1.000
_cell.length_b   1.000
_cell.length_c   1.000
_cell.angle_alpha   90.00
_cell.angle_beta   90.00
_cell.angle_gamma   90.00
#
_symmetry.space_group_name_H-M   'P 1'
#
loop_
_entity.id
_entity.type
_entity.pdbx_description
1 polymer ?
#
loop_
_entity_poly.entity_id
_entity_poly.type
_entity_poly.pdbx_seq_one_letter_code
_entity_poly.pdbx_strand_id
1 'polypeptide(L)'
;MNVWFYPNGNIESINPQDCGAADGLQKKYYENGALKSQTYCVLGARVTYIEYDEAGHIIDEKLEPTEADIERARKWGVDLSKRDMTLK
;
A
#
# COMPACT_ATOMS: atom_id res chain seq x y z
N MET A 1 9.97 -2.25 9.08
CA MET A 1 8.51 -2.06 9.10
C MET A 1 8.21 -1.01 10.15
N ASN A 2 7.48 0.03 9.75
CA ASN A 2 7.17 1.17 10.62
C ASN A 2 5.66 1.23 10.82
N VAL A 3 5.24 1.48 12.06
CA VAL A 3 3.84 1.66 12.43
C VAL A 3 3.70 3.00 13.13
N TRP A 4 2.73 3.78 12.67
CA TRP A 4 2.40 5.09 13.21
C TRP A 4 1.06 4.99 13.94
N PHE A 5 0.91 5.76 15.00
CA PHE A 5 -0.27 5.76 15.85
C PHE A 5 -0.79 7.18 16.02
N TYR A 6 -2.10 7.32 16.07
CA TYR A 6 -2.78 8.53 16.47
C TYR A 6 -2.61 8.79 17.98
N PRO A 7 -2.82 10.03 18.44
CA PRO A 7 -2.76 10.37 19.87
C PRO A 7 -3.73 9.57 20.74
N ASN A 8 -4.83 9.08 20.16
CA ASN A 8 -5.81 8.23 20.83
C ASN A 8 -5.36 6.76 20.99
N GLY A 9 -4.19 6.39 20.47
CA GLY A 9 -3.64 5.03 20.52
C GLY A 9 -4.05 4.12 19.36
N ASN A 10 -4.93 4.58 18.47
CA ASN A 10 -5.29 3.83 17.25
C ASN A 10 -4.14 3.86 16.24
N ILE A 11 -4.06 2.82 15.42
CA ILE A 11 -3.08 2.77 14.33
C ILE A 11 -3.44 3.85 13.32
N GLU A 12 -2.48 4.68 12.94
CA GLU A 12 -2.61 5.65 11.85
C GLU A 12 -2.18 5.01 10.52
N SER A 13 -1.01 4.38 10.51
CA SER A 13 -0.50 3.76 9.29
C SER A 13 0.52 2.66 9.56
N ILE A 14 0.55 1.70 8.65
CA ILE A 14 1.49 0.59 8.62
C ILE A 14 2.25 0.69 7.31
N ASN A 15 3.57 0.84 7.39
CA ASN A 15 4.45 0.95 6.24
C ASN A 15 5.56 -0.11 6.31
N PRO A 16 5.43 -1.24 5.60
CA PRO A 16 6.53 -2.17 5.44
C PRO A 16 7.63 -1.54 4.56
N GLN A 17 8.87 -1.70 5.01
CA GLN A 17 10.04 -1.15 4.34
C GLN A 17 11.08 -2.25 4.21
N ASP A 18 11.67 -2.35 3.03
CA ASP A 18 12.77 -3.25 2.70
C ASP A 18 13.93 -2.43 2.11
N CYS A 19 15.15 -2.66 2.59
CA CYS A 19 16.36 -1.92 2.16
C CYS A 19 16.21 -0.38 2.12
N GLY A 20 15.41 0.20 3.02
CA GLY A 20 15.17 1.65 3.10
C GLY A 20 14.11 2.20 2.13
N ALA A 21 13.51 1.35 1.28
CA ALA A 21 12.38 1.70 0.44
C ALA A 21 11.09 1.06 0.97
N ALA A 22 9.93 1.63 0.65
CA ALA A 22 8.67 0.97 0.97
C ALA A 22 8.48 -0.25 0.05
N ASP A 23 8.32 -1.43 0.64
CA ASP A 23 8.11 -2.69 -0.09
C ASP A 23 7.09 -3.54 0.66
N GLY A 24 5.96 -3.83 0.01
CA GLY A 24 4.84 -4.57 0.56
C GLY A 24 3.56 -3.72 0.71
N LEU A 25 2.60 -4.29 1.43
CA LEU A 25 1.27 -3.72 1.64
C LEU A 25 1.29 -2.66 2.74
N GLN A 26 1.18 -1.40 2.35
CA GLN A 26 0.89 -0.29 3.24
C GLN A 26 -0.61 -0.25 3.56
N LYS A 27 -0.92 0.06 4.82
CA LYS A 27 -2.29 0.31 5.26
C LYS A 27 -2.35 1.64 5.98
N LYS A 28 -3.39 2.42 5.76
CA LYS A 28 -3.70 3.64 6.50
C LYS A 28 -5.09 3.50 7.08
N TYR A 29 -5.27 4.11 8.23
CA TYR A 29 -6.53 4.07 8.96
C TYR A 29 -6.94 5.50 9.30
N TYR A 30 -8.24 5.69 9.45
CA TYR A 30 -8.81 6.89 10.05
C TYR A 30 -8.61 6.87 11.56
N GLU A 31 -8.73 8.03 12.20
CA GLU A 31 -8.58 8.16 13.65
C GLU A 31 -9.63 7.31 14.42
N ASN A 32 -10.77 7.03 13.80
CA ASN A 32 -11.82 6.13 14.30
C ASN A 32 -11.46 4.63 14.20
N GLY A 33 -10.30 4.28 13.61
CA GLY A 33 -9.84 2.91 13.38
C GLY A 33 -10.35 2.26 12.09
N ALA A 34 -11.19 2.93 11.31
CA ALA A 34 -11.66 2.44 10.02
C ALA A 34 -10.51 2.45 8.99
N LEU A 35 -10.55 1.51 8.06
CA LEU A 35 -9.54 1.42 7.01
C LEU A 35 -9.71 2.60 6.05
N LYS A 36 -8.64 3.38 5.88
CA LYS A 36 -8.63 4.57 5.02
C LYS A 36 -8.08 4.27 3.65
N SER A 37 -6.97 3.54 3.59
CA SER A 37 -6.44 3.09 2.31
C SER A 37 -5.48 1.92 2.45
N GLN A 38 -5.37 1.17 1.38
CA GLN A 38 -4.41 0.10 1.21
C GLN A 38 -3.59 0.40 -0.04
N THR A 39 -2.27 0.32 0.05
CA THR A 39 -1.38 0.63 -1.08
C THR A 39 -0.28 -0.42 -1.13
N TYR A 40 -0.15 -1.12 -2.25
CA TYR A 40 0.96 -2.02 -2.47
C TYR A 40 2.13 -1.26 -3.09
N CYS A 41 3.24 -1.18 -2.37
CA CYS A 41 4.46 -0.54 -2.84
C CYS A 41 5.52 -1.58 -3.18
N VAL A 42 6.29 -1.34 -4.24
CA VAL A 42 7.45 -2.16 -4.61
C VAL A 42 8.62 -1.24 -4.89
N LEU A 43 9.73 -1.43 -4.18
CA LEU A 43 10.94 -0.60 -4.29
C LEU A 43 10.65 0.91 -4.18
N GLY A 44 9.71 1.28 -3.30
CA GLY A 44 9.27 2.65 -3.05
C GLY A 44 8.30 3.24 -4.09
N ALA A 45 7.92 2.49 -5.13
CA ALA A 45 6.90 2.91 -6.09
C ALA A 45 5.53 2.35 -5.71
N ARG A 46 4.47 3.15 -5.80
CA ARG A 46 3.08 2.70 -5.57
C ARG A 46 2.58 1.97 -6.81
N VAL A 47 2.34 0.67 -6.66
CA VAL A 47 1.92 -0.21 -7.74
C VAL A 47 0.40 -0.21 -7.84
N THR A 48 -0.26 -0.68 -6.79
CA THR A 48 -1.72 -0.75 -6.66
C THR A 48 -2.17 -0.07 -5.39
N TYR A 49 -3.41 0.42 -5.37
CA TYR A 49 -4.01 0.99 -4.17
C TYR A 49 -5.53 0.96 -4.21
N ILE A 50 -6.15 0.99 -3.04
CA ILE A 50 -7.58 1.24 -2.84
C ILE A 50 -7.70 2.24 -1.71
N GLU A 51 -8.48 3.29 -1.92
CA GLU A 51 -8.83 4.28 -0.92
C GLU A 51 -10.31 4.17 -0.60
N TYR A 52 -10.60 4.22 0.70
CA TYR A 52 -11.94 4.10 1.26
C TYR A 52 -12.30 5.41 1.96
N ASP A 53 -13.57 5.77 1.94
CA ASP A 53 -14.12 6.83 2.77
C ASP A 53 -14.32 6.36 4.23
N GLU A 54 -14.68 7.28 5.14
CA GLU A 54 -14.96 6.95 6.54
C GLU A 54 -16.15 5.98 6.73
N ALA A 55 -17.09 5.95 5.79
CA ALA A 55 -18.18 4.98 5.73
C ALA A 55 -17.79 3.64 5.07
N GLY A 56 -16.57 3.54 4.52
CA GLY A 56 -16.04 2.32 3.91
C GLY A 56 -16.35 2.15 2.42
N HIS A 57 -16.86 3.16 1.73
CA HIS A 57 -17.02 3.11 0.28
C HIS A 57 -15.70 3.36 -0.43
N ILE A 58 -15.45 2.63 -1.52
CA ILE A 58 -14.28 2.86 -2.36
C ILE A 58 -14.46 4.20 -3.09
N ILE A 59 -13.51 5.11 -2.88
CA ILE A 59 -13.50 6.43 -3.52
C ILE A 59 -12.45 6.54 -4.62
N ASP A 60 -11.37 5.76 -4.54
CA ASP A 60 -10.34 5.68 -5.57
C ASP A 60 -9.71 4.28 -5.54
N GLU A 61 -9.49 3.69 -6.71
CA GLU A 61 -8.82 2.39 -6.79
C GLU A 61 -7.97 2.25 -8.04
N LYS A 62 -6.85 1.55 -7.88
CA LYS A 62 -5.95 1.11 -8.93
C LYS A 62 -5.52 -0.31 -8.61
N LEU A 63 -6.18 -1.29 -9.24
CA LEU A 63 -5.92 -2.70 -9.01
C LEU A 63 -4.80 -3.27 -9.89
N GLU A 64 -4.44 -2.56 -10.96
CA GLU A 64 -3.48 -3.05 -11.94
C GLU A 64 -2.18 -2.21 -11.94
N PRO A 65 -1.00 -2.86 -11.94
CA PRO A 65 0.27 -2.18 -12.17
C PRO A 65 0.29 -1.54 -13.56
N THR A 66 0.90 -0.36 -13.69
CA THR A 66 1.13 0.22 -15.01
C THR A 66 2.33 -0.43 -15.69
N GLU A 67 2.44 -0.27 -17.02
CA GLU A 67 3.62 -0.74 -17.77
C GLU A 67 4.93 -0.19 -17.18
N ALA A 68 4.93 1.05 -16.70
CA ALA A 68 6.09 1.66 -16.03
C ALA A 68 6.43 0.97 -14.70
N ASP A 69 5.42 0.56 -13.92
CA ASP A 69 5.62 -0.20 -12.67
C ASP A 69 6.23 -1.58 -12.99
N ILE A 70 5.73 -2.25 -14.03
CA ILE A 70 6.22 -3.56 -14.50
C ILE A 70 7.65 -3.46 -15.02
N GLU A 71 7.95 -2.45 -15.84
CA GLU A 71 9.28 -2.24 -16.39
C GLU A 71 10.30 -1.94 -15.28
N ARG A 72 9.94 -1.07 -14.33
CA ARG A 72 10.78 -0.77 -13.17
C ARG A 72 11.03 -2.02 -12.34
N ALA A 73 10.00 -2.80 -12.03
CA ALA A 73 10.14 -4.04 -11.27
C ALA A 73 11.07 -5.02 -12.00
N ARG A 74 10.87 -5.25 -13.31
CA ARG A 74 11.73 -6.11 -14.13
C ARG A 74 13.18 -5.63 -14.16
N LYS A 75 13.42 -4.31 -14.21
CA LYS A 75 14.77 -3.72 -14.18
C LYS A 75 15.55 -4.10 -12.91
N TRP A 76 14.85 -4.30 -11.79
CA TRP A 76 15.42 -4.72 -10.52
C TRP A 76 15.24 -6.22 -10.24
N GLY A 77 14.87 -7.02 -11.25
CA GLY A 77 14.67 -8.47 -11.12
C GLY A 77 13.43 -8.86 -10.30
N VAL A 78 12.49 -7.93 -10.10
CA VAL A 78 11.24 -8.16 -9.38
C VAL A 78 10.13 -8.55 -10.36
N ASP A 79 9.49 -9.69 -10.09
CA ASP A 79 8.32 -10.16 -10.81
C ASP A 79 7.04 -9.74 -10.08
N LEU A 80 6.31 -8.76 -10.63
CA LEU A 80 5.04 -8.30 -10.06
C LEU A 80 3.94 -9.36 -10.22
N SER A 81 3.97 -10.19 -11.27
CA SER A 81 2.96 -11.23 -11.52
C SER A 81 3.03 -12.37 -10.50
N LYS A 82 4.18 -12.55 -9.83
CA LYS A 82 4.38 -13.52 -8.76
C LYS A 82 4.17 -12.96 -7.35
N ARG A 83 4.06 -11.64 -7.21
CA ARG A 83 3.80 -11.01 -5.91
C ARG A 83 2.30 -11.00 -5.66
N ASP A 84 1.90 -11.44 -4.46
CA ASP A 84 0.51 -11.33 -4.01
C ASP A 84 0.22 -9.85 -3.75
N MET A 85 -0.34 -9.19 -4.76
CA MET A 85 -0.77 -7.79 -4.72
C MET A 85 -2.26 -7.68 -4.34
N THR A 86 -2.84 -8.78 -3.84
CA THR A 86 -4.27 -8.83 -3.53
C THR A 86 -4.53 -7.97 -2.29
N LEU A 87 -5.25 -6.87 -2.51
CA LEU A 87 -5.76 -6.00 -1.46
C LEU A 87 -7.04 -6.64 -0.89
N LYS A 88 -6.92 -7.83 -0.28
CA LYS A 88 -8.01 -8.53 0.42
C LYS A 88 -8.11 -8.13 1.89
#